data_AF-A0AAD7B9M4-F1
#
_entry.id   AF-A0AAD7B9M4-F1
#
_cell.length_a   1.000
_cell.length_b   1.000
_cell.length_c   1.000
_cell.angle_alpha   90.00
_cell.angle_beta   90.00
_cell.angle_gamma   90.00
#
_symmetry.space_group_name_H-M   'P 1'
#
loop_
_entity.id
_entity.type
_entity.pdbx_description
1 polymer ?
#
loop_
_entity_poly.entity_id
_entity_poly.type
_entity_poly.pdbx_seq_one_letter_code
_entity_poly.pdbx_strand_id
1 'polypeptide(L)'
;MLRQRIHISTIAGRPSPISDANTTYPHVPVSHLRHCIGAIRQALMCAADITPIVWQWSEPRQLVEQRDDGVHVCRDFGSVRRWAEDEDRRFISRIEDFRAPPGKGEMIGGNAPIDWGGHHNH
;
A
#
# COMPACT_ATOMS: atom_id res chain seq x y z
N MET A 1 19.67 15.65 5.89
CA MET A 1 19.03 16.50 4.86
C MET A 1 19.71 16.23 3.51
N LEU A 2 19.13 15.37 2.68
CA LEU A 2 19.43 15.34 1.24
C LEU A 2 18.11 15.18 0.51
N ARG A 3 17.50 16.33 0.21
CA ARG A 3 16.35 16.45 -0.67
C ARG A 3 16.87 16.27 -2.09
N GLN A 4 16.98 15.02 -2.56
CA GLN A 4 17.26 14.80 -3.98
C GLN A 4 16.00 15.15 -4.76
N ARG A 5 15.97 16.40 -5.24
CA ARG A 5 15.08 16.87 -6.30
C ARG A 5 15.27 15.94 -7.50
N ILE A 6 14.27 15.10 -7.77
CA ILE A 6 14.11 14.49 -9.09
C ILE A 6 13.83 15.65 -10.04
N HIS A 7 14.87 16.16 -10.70
CA HIS A 7 14.73 17.12 -11.77
C HIS A 7 14.32 16.34 -13.02
N ILE A 8 13.02 16.07 -13.16
CA ILE A 8 12.46 15.64 -14.44
C ILE A 8 12.49 16.87 -15.35
N SER A 9 13.64 17.11 -15.98
CA SER A 9 13.76 18.16 -16.99
C SER A 9 12.80 17.82 -18.12
N THR A 10 11.84 18.72 -18.34
CA THR A 10 10.84 18.75 -19.41
C THR A 10 11.37 18.16 -20.72
N ILE A 11 10.91 16.97 -21.10
CA ILE A 11 11.00 16.54 -22.50
C ILE A 11 9.87 17.25 -23.23
N ALA A 12 10.16 18.44 -23.75
CA ALA A 12 9.31 19.11 -24.71
C ALA A 12 9.38 18.32 -26.04
N GLY A 13 8.29 17.63 -26.35
CA GLY A 13 7.74 17.47 -27.71
C GLY A 13 8.58 16.80 -28.79
N ARG A 14 8.25 15.53 -29.08
CA ARG A 14 8.10 15.09 -30.48
C ARG A 14 7.09 13.94 -30.54
N PRO A 15 5.97 14.06 -31.27
CA PRO A 15 5.10 12.91 -31.50
C PRO A 15 5.84 11.95 -32.43
N SER A 16 6.11 10.74 -31.95
CA SER A 16 6.51 9.62 -32.79
C SER A 16 5.31 9.23 -33.68
N PRO A 17 5.45 9.22 -35.02
CA PRO A 17 4.40 8.72 -35.89
C PRO A 17 4.18 7.24 -35.58
N ILE A 18 2.96 6.93 -35.14
CA ILE A 18 2.48 5.57 -34.94
C ILE A 18 2.14 5.01 -36.32
N SER A 19 3.15 4.50 -37.01
CA SER A 19 3.03 3.51 -38.07
C SER A 19 4.43 3.14 -38.49
N ASP A 20 4.92 1.98 -38.08
CA ASP A 20 5.82 1.11 -38.85
C ASP A 20 6.05 -0.15 -38.01
N ALA A 21 5.46 -1.27 -38.48
CA ALA A 21 5.53 -2.59 -37.85
C ALA A 21 6.92 -3.26 -37.98
N ASN A 22 7.99 -2.48 -37.85
CA ASN A 22 9.37 -2.95 -37.86
C ASN A 22 10.21 -2.12 -36.87
N THR A 23 9.77 -2.04 -35.63
CA THR A 23 10.43 -1.22 -34.61
C THR A 23 11.66 -1.94 -34.06
N THR A 24 12.83 -1.69 -34.65
CA THR A 24 14.10 -2.03 -34.00
C THR A 24 14.32 -1.02 -32.87
N TYR A 25 13.72 -1.30 -31.70
CA TYR A 25 13.95 -0.50 -30.52
C TYR A 25 15.45 -0.48 -30.19
N PRO A 26 16.04 0.67 -29.83
CA PRO A 26 17.41 0.69 -29.34
C PRO A 26 17.50 -0.28 -28.16
N HIS A 27 18.29 -1.33 -28.32
CA HIS A 27 18.49 -2.33 -27.28
C HIS A 27 19.17 -1.67 -26.09
N VAL A 28 18.38 -1.36 -25.06
CA VAL A 28 18.91 -0.92 -23.77
C VAL A 28 19.68 -2.10 -23.17
N PRO A 29 20.99 -1.98 -22.90
CA PRO A 29 21.76 -3.08 -22.34
C PRO A 29 21.16 -3.56 -21.03
N VAL A 30 21.15 -4.88 -20.79
CA VAL A 30 20.63 -5.46 -19.54
C VAL A 30 21.33 -4.88 -18.30
N SER A 31 22.61 -4.51 -18.42
CA SER A 31 23.36 -3.81 -17.38
C SER A 31 22.80 -2.43 -17.05
N HIS A 32 22.25 -1.72 -18.04
CA HIS A 32 21.60 -0.43 -17.85
C HIS A 32 20.27 -0.61 -17.09
N LEU A 33 19.43 -1.53 -17.56
CA LEU A 33 18.17 -1.85 -16.89
C LEU A 33 18.36 -2.28 -15.43
N ARG A 34 19.37 -3.12 -15.15
CA ARG A 34 19.65 -3.64 -13.81
C ARG A 34 19.98 -2.53 -12.80
N HIS A 35 20.80 -1.54 -13.18
CA HIS A 35 21.11 -0.44 -12.25
C HIS A 35 19.94 0.52 -12.11
N CYS A 36 19.19 0.78 -13.19
CA CYS A 36 18.01 1.66 -13.16
C CYS A 36 16.94 1.10 -12.23
N ILE A 37 16.59 -0.18 -12.40
CA ILE A 37 15.64 -0.87 -11.50
C ILE A 37 16.19 -0.92 -10.07
N GLY A 38 17.50 -1.10 -9.90
CA GLY A 38 18.15 -1.05 -8.58
C GLY A 38 18.00 0.32 -7.90
N ALA A 39 18.21 1.41 -8.64
CA ALA A 39 18.07 2.76 -8.12
C ALA A 39 16.62 3.09 -7.74
N ILE A 40 15.64 2.70 -8.58
CA ILE A 40 14.21 2.86 -8.28
C ILE A 40 13.85 2.08 -7.01
N ARG A 41 14.29 0.81 -6.93
CA ARG A 41 14.05 -0.03 -5.76
C ARG A 41 14.63 0.61 -4.49
N GLN A 42 15.88 1.10 -4.55
CA GLN A 42 16.52 1.75 -3.41
C GLN A 42 15.75 3.00 -2.96
N ALA A 43 15.27 3.81 -3.91
CA ALA A 43 14.48 5.00 -3.61
C ALA A 43 13.15 4.63 -2.92
N LEU A 44 12.43 3.63 -3.43
CA LEU A 44 11.18 3.16 -2.84
C LEU A 44 11.40 2.55 -1.44
N MET A 45 12.46 1.79 -1.25
CA MET A 45 12.80 1.23 0.07
C MET A 45 13.14 2.33 1.08
N CYS A 46 13.89 3.35 0.69
CA CYS A 46 14.24 4.47 1.57
C CYS A 46 13.07 5.41 1.86
N ALA A 47 12.16 5.59 0.91
CA ALA A 47 10.98 6.45 1.04
C ALA A 47 9.74 5.67 1.49
N ALA A 48 9.88 4.42 1.93
CA ALA A 48 8.77 3.63 2.44
C ALA A 48 8.19 4.33 3.67
N ASP A 49 6.96 4.83 3.53
CA ASP A 49 6.29 5.59 4.58
C ASP A 49 5.09 4.84 5.14
N ILE A 50 5.04 4.77 6.46
CA ILE A 50 3.96 4.17 7.26
C ILE A 50 3.28 5.22 8.15
N THR A 51 3.57 6.50 7.93
CA THR A 51 3.02 7.58 8.75
C THR A 51 1.52 7.67 8.50
N PRO A 52 0.68 7.47 9.53
CA PRO A 52 -0.76 7.53 9.36
C PRO A 52 -1.18 8.97 9.02
N ILE A 53 -2.02 9.12 8.00
CA ILE A 53 -2.70 10.39 7.73
C ILE A 53 -3.84 10.49 8.73
N VAL A 54 -3.75 11.46 9.63
CA VAL A 54 -4.79 11.71 10.63
C VAL A 54 -5.80 12.71 10.10
N TRP A 55 -7.06 12.52 10.48
CA TRP A 55 -8.13 13.46 10.20
C TRP A 55 -8.39 14.31 11.44
N GLN A 56 -8.60 15.60 11.25
CA GLN A 56 -8.87 16.53 12.34
C GLN A 56 -9.86 17.61 11.95
N TRP A 57 -10.56 18.15 12.95
CA TRP A 57 -11.46 19.27 12.77
C TRP A 57 -10.68 20.56 12.46
N SER A 58 -11.10 21.26 11.41
CA SER A 58 -10.60 22.58 11.04
C SER A 58 -11.61 23.63 11.44
N GLU A 59 -11.37 24.34 12.55
CA GLU A 59 -12.26 25.43 12.97
C GLU A 59 -12.43 26.54 11.91
N PRO A 60 -11.39 26.99 11.19
CA PRO A 60 -11.58 28.02 10.17
C PRO A 60 -12.43 27.56 8.98
N ARG A 61 -12.41 26.27 8.65
CA ARG A 61 -13.12 25.72 7.48
C ARG A 61 -14.40 24.95 7.86
N GLN A 62 -14.66 24.76 9.15
CA GLN A 62 -15.80 24.01 9.70
C GLN A 62 -15.99 22.63 9.03
N LEU A 63 -14.88 21.93 8.79
CA LEU A 63 -14.87 20.60 8.17
C LEU A 63 -13.72 19.73 8.67
N VAL A 64 -13.83 18.42 8.44
CA VAL A 64 -12.77 17.45 8.78
C VAL A 64 -11.71 17.46 7.66
N GLU A 65 -10.47 17.77 8.03
CA GLU A 65 -9.33 17.87 7.12
C GLU A 65 -8.28 16.81 7.41
N GLN A 66 -7.60 16.36 6.36
CA GLN A 66 -6.41 15.54 6.49
C GLN A 66 -5.23 16.41 6.95
N ARG A 67 -4.46 15.89 7.90
CA ARG A 67 -3.12 16.38 8.23
C ARG A 67 -2.09 15.46 7.60
N ASP A 68 -1.52 15.93 6.51
CA ASP A 68 -0.47 15.27 5.73
C ASP A 68 0.91 15.91 5.94
N ASP A 69 1.03 16.89 6.85
CA ASP A 69 2.25 17.63 7.18
C ASP A 69 3.22 16.88 8.11
N GLY A 70 3.00 15.57 8.26
CA GLY A 70 3.86 14.68 9.02
C GLY A 70 5.30 14.66 8.48
N VAL A 71 6.27 14.57 9.38
CA VAL A 71 7.69 14.48 8.98
C VAL A 71 7.99 13.10 8.43
N HIS A 72 8.26 13.02 7.13
CA HIS A 72 8.74 11.80 6.47
C HIS A 72 10.24 11.59 6.74
N VAL A 73 10.59 10.39 7.21
CA VAL A 73 12.00 9.98 7.44
C VAL A 73 12.27 8.64 6.77
N CYS A 74 13.51 8.41 6.34
CA CYS A 74 13.90 7.10 5.83
C CYS A 74 13.87 6.07 6.97
N ARG A 75 13.17 4.95 6.76
CA ARG A 75 13.04 3.85 7.73
C ARG A 75 13.74 2.59 7.24
N ASP A 76 14.06 1.69 8.17
CA ASP A 76 14.56 0.36 7.82
C ASP A 76 13.45 -0.45 7.12
N PHE A 77 13.60 -0.64 5.80
CA PHE A 77 12.64 -1.36 4.99
C PHE A 77 12.42 -2.81 5.48
N GLY A 78 13.45 -3.45 6.04
CA GLY A 78 13.33 -4.80 6.59
C GLY A 78 12.34 -4.86 7.76
N SER A 79 12.37 -3.87 8.63
CA SER A 79 11.42 -3.73 9.75
C SER A 79 10.01 -3.42 9.27
N VAL A 80 9.85 -2.54 8.28
CA VAL A 80 8.54 -2.25 7.67
C VAL A 80 7.92 -3.51 7.07
N ARG A 81 8.72 -4.30 6.34
CA ARG A 81 8.26 -5.56 5.75
C ARG A 81 7.84 -6.58 6.82
N ARG A 82 8.66 -6.80 7.85
CA ARG A 82 8.34 -7.74 8.95
C ARG A 82 7.04 -7.35 9.64
N TRP A 83 6.88 -6.06 9.96
CA TRP A 83 5.65 -5.56 10.55
C TRP A 83 4.42 -5.83 9.66
N ALA A 84 4.50 -5.53 8.37
CA ALA A 84 3.40 -5.78 7.44
C ALA A 84 3.02 -7.27 7.34
N GLU A 85 4.03 -8.16 7.30
CA GLU A 85 3.80 -9.61 7.30
C GLU A 85 3.15 -10.09 8.61
N ASP A 86 3.57 -9.54 9.75
CA ASP A 86 2.99 -9.89 11.05
C ASP A 86 1.54 -9.41 11.18
N GLU A 87 1.22 -8.20 10.71
CA GLU A 87 -0.17 -7.70 10.70
C GLU A 87 -1.08 -8.50 9.77
N ASP A 88 -0.59 -8.93 8.59
CA ASP A 88 -1.35 -9.80 7.69
C ASP A 88 -1.68 -11.14 8.35
N ARG A 89 -0.70 -11.75 9.04
CA ARG A 89 -0.94 -12.98 9.82
C ARG A 89 -1.97 -12.78 10.94
N ARG A 90 -1.92 -11.65 11.66
CA ARG A 90 -2.90 -11.32 12.72
C ARG A 90 -4.30 -11.12 12.16
N PHE A 91 -4.41 -10.48 10.99
CA PHE A 91 -5.68 -10.28 10.32
C PHE A 91 -6.30 -11.63 9.92
N ILE A 92 -5.51 -12.51 9.31
CA ILE A 92 -5.95 -13.86 8.92
C ILE A 92 -6.39 -14.68 10.14
N SER A 93 -5.59 -14.71 11.21
CA SER A 93 -5.94 -15.48 12.41
C SER A 93 -7.27 -15.00 13.03
N ARG A 94 -7.50 -13.68 13.04
CA ARG A 94 -8.74 -13.11 13.56
C ARG A 94 -9.95 -13.45 12.68
N ILE A 95 -9.79 -13.53 11.37
CA ILE A 95 -10.85 -14.02 10.47
C ILE A 95 -11.17 -15.50 10.74
N GLU A 96 -10.14 -16.33 10.94
CA GLU A 96 -10.32 -17.75 11.24
C GLU A 96 -11.08 -17.95 12.56
N ASP A 97 -10.78 -17.15 13.59
CA ASP A 97 -11.53 -17.14 14.85
C ASP A 97 -13.02 -16.78 14.66
N PHE A 98 -13.34 -15.83 13.77
CA PHE A 98 -14.72 -15.48 13.43
C PHE A 98 -15.43 -16.57 12.63
N ARG A 99 -14.70 -17.33 11.81
CA ARG A 99 -15.24 -18.40 10.98
C ARG A 99 -15.38 -19.72 11.73
N ALA A 100 -14.63 -19.92 12.81
CA ALA A 100 -14.80 -21.04 13.69
C ALA A 100 -16.23 -21.01 14.28
N PRO A 101 -17.05 -22.07 14.09
CA PRO A 101 -18.32 -22.14 14.77
C PRO A 101 -18.05 -22.06 16.28
N PRO A 102 -18.85 -21.33 17.07
CA PRO A 102 -18.63 -21.24 18.51
C PRO A 102 -18.53 -22.67 19.06
N GLY A 103 -17.35 -23.00 19.56
CA GLY A 103 -17.10 -24.28 20.19
C GLY A 103 -18.08 -24.44 21.34
N LYS A 104 -18.66 -25.63 21.46
CA LYS A 104 -19.37 -26.16 22.63
C LYS A 104 -18.58 -25.89 23.92
N GLY A 105 -18.75 -24.70 24.49
CA GLY A 105 -17.99 -24.22 25.63
C GLY A 105 -18.33 -22.77 25.93
N GLU A 106 -19.25 -22.60 26.89
CA GLU A 106 -19.54 -21.38 27.65
C GLU A 106 -20.19 -20.19 26.91
N MET A 107 -21.51 -20.09 27.09
CA MET A 107 -22.32 -18.91 26.79
C MET A 107 -21.98 -17.77 27.77
N ILE A 108 -21.09 -16.85 27.40
CA ILE A 108 -20.95 -15.59 28.13
C ILE A 108 -22.06 -14.62 27.70
N GLY A 109 -23.19 -14.65 28.41
CA GLY A 109 -24.11 -13.53 28.56
C GLY A 109 -24.83 -13.01 27.30
N GLY A 110 -26.08 -13.42 27.14
CA GLY A 110 -27.16 -12.43 26.92
C GLY A 110 -27.47 -11.91 25.53
N ASN A 111 -26.92 -12.45 24.43
CA ASN A 111 -27.46 -12.17 23.09
C ASN A 111 -27.61 -13.48 22.30
N ALA A 112 -28.82 -13.72 21.78
CA ALA A 112 -29.10 -14.88 20.94
C ALA A 112 -28.23 -14.86 19.66
N PRO A 113 -27.81 -16.02 19.14
CA PRO A 113 -27.11 -16.09 17.85
C PRO A 113 -27.98 -15.46 16.76
N ILE A 114 -27.37 -14.63 15.90
CA ILE A 114 -28.01 -14.17 14.68
C ILE A 114 -28.11 -15.41 13.76
N ASP A 115 -29.33 -15.89 13.56
CA ASP A 115 -29.67 -16.92 12.57
C ASP A 115 -29.53 -16.31 11.17
N TRP A 116 -28.40 -16.56 10.51
CA TRP A 116 -28.24 -16.29 9.08
C TRP A 116 -28.94 -17.39 8.28
N GLY A 117 -30.26 -17.51 8.46
CA GLY A 117 -31.10 -18.53 7.88
C GLY A 117 -30.76 -18.75 6.41
N GLY A 118 -30.10 -19.88 6.14
CA GLY A 118 -29.86 -20.35 4.79
C GLY A 118 -31.18 -20.77 4.18
N HIS A 119 -31.69 -19.96 3.25
CA HIS A 119 -32.66 -20.42 2.28
C HIS A 119 -32.00 -21.53 1.45
N HIS A 120 -32.17 -22.78 1.88
CA HIS A 120 -31.95 -23.94 1.04
C HIS A 120 -33.08 -23.96 0.01
N ASN A 121 -32.77 -23.52 -1.22
CA ASN A 121 -33.65 -23.76 -2.36
C ASN A 121 -33.71 -25.28 -2.59
N HIS A 122 -34.94 -25.80 -2.52
CA HIS A 122 -35.32 -27.13 -2.96
C HIS A 122 -35.27 -27.23 -4.49
#